data_AF-A0A2N6F2R3-F1
#
_entry.id   AF-A0A2N6F2R3-F1
#
_cell.length_a   1.000
_cell.length_b   1.000
_cell.length_c   1.000
_cell.angle_alpha   90.00
_cell.angle_beta   90.00
_cell.angle_gamma   90.00
#
_symmetry.space_group_name_H-M   'P 1'
#
loop_
_entity.id
_entity.type
_entity.pdbx_description
1 polymer ?
#
loop_
_entity_poly.entity_id
_entity_poly.type
_entity_poly.pdbx_seq_one_letter_code
_entity_poly.pdbx_strand_id
1 'polypeptide(L)'
;MKQLAVKKIFSYFVATSEEIEANAHDEKLEEFDNELKQLTQKFGIQLACSHTAFFGIEKYAITNCSKCGQLMINRDKNPTGFDGIELTAELEYVIHDGGEYDGRVLCEDCLPLTHRWGYHS
;
A
#
# COMPACT_ATOMS: atom_id res chain seq x y z
N MET A 1 -21.68 28.66 -5.50
CA MET A 1 -21.19 27.93 -4.31
C MET A 1 -19.83 27.34 -4.66
N LYS A 2 -18.82 27.45 -3.79
CA LYS A 2 -17.49 26.83 -4.03
C LYS A 2 -17.49 25.41 -3.44
N GLN A 3 -16.85 24.47 -4.11
CA GLN A 3 -16.68 23.08 -3.68
C GLN A 3 -15.18 22.77 -3.56
N LEU A 4 -14.81 21.89 -2.63
CA LEU A 4 -13.44 21.41 -2.45
C LEU A 4 -13.33 19.99 -3.02
N ALA A 5 -12.34 19.74 -3.87
CA ALA A 5 -11.97 18.40 -4.30
C ALA A 5 -10.67 17.99 -3.61
N VAL A 6 -10.66 16.83 -2.94
CA VAL A 6 -9.48 16.25 -2.30
C VAL A 6 -9.09 14.98 -3.06
N LYS A 7 -7.84 14.93 -3.52
CA LYS A 7 -7.26 13.77 -4.20
C LYS A 7 -6.17 13.16 -3.33
N LYS A 8 -6.23 11.85 -3.10
CA LYS A 8 -5.14 11.07 -2.50
C LYS A 8 -4.39 10.31 -3.58
N ILE A 9 -3.07 10.19 -3.42
CA ILE A 9 -2.19 9.42 -4.30
C ILE A 9 -1.44 8.46 -3.39
N PHE A 10 -1.49 7.18 -3.72
CA PHE A 10 -0.82 6.13 -2.96
C PHE A 10 0.26 5.49 -3.85
N SER A 11 1.46 5.34 -3.32
CA SER A 11 2.62 4.80 -4.00
C SER A 11 3.48 3.99 -3.05
N TYR A 12 4.26 3.05 -3.57
CA TYR A 12 5.18 2.24 -2.77
C TYR A 12 6.48 1.94 -3.54
N PHE A 13 7.50 1.53 -2.81
CA PHE A 13 8.71 0.91 -3.32
C PHE A 13 9.17 -0.16 -2.31
N VAL A 14 10.04 -1.06 -2.74
CA VAL A 14 10.63 -2.08 -1.87
C VAL A 14 12.04 -1.64 -1.51
N ALA A 15 12.39 -1.76 -0.23
CA ALA A 15 13.71 -1.48 0.32
C ALA A 15 14.10 -2.58 1.31
N THR A 16 15.39 -2.79 1.46
CA THR A 16 16.00 -3.66 2.47
C THR A 16 16.07 -2.95 3.82
N SER A 17 16.23 -3.72 4.91
CA SER A 17 16.42 -3.14 6.25
C SER A 17 17.68 -2.29 6.31
N GLU A 18 18.76 -2.73 5.64
CA GLU A 18 20.03 -2.00 5.59
C GLU A 18 19.88 -0.65 4.87
N GLU A 19 19.13 -0.58 3.77
CA GLU A 19 18.85 0.69 3.07
C GLU A 19 18.06 1.67 3.94
N ILE A 20 17.09 1.17 4.73
CA ILE A 20 16.30 1.98 5.66
C ILE A 20 17.18 2.50 6.80
N GLU A 21 17.97 1.63 7.43
CA GLU A 21 18.85 2.00 8.54
C GLU A 21 19.95 2.98 8.12
N ALA A 22 20.39 2.93 6.86
CA ALA A 22 21.36 3.84 6.29
C ALA A 22 20.76 5.17 5.77
N ASN A 23 19.45 5.38 5.88
CA ASN A 23 18.74 6.51 5.27
C ASN A 23 19.05 6.67 3.76
N ALA A 24 19.25 5.56 3.05
CA ALA A 24 19.73 5.55 1.66
C ALA A 24 18.72 6.14 0.65
N HIS A 25 17.52 6.49 1.10
CA HIS A 25 16.42 6.95 0.26
C HIS A 25 15.95 8.38 0.55
N ASP A 26 16.50 9.05 1.57
CA ASP A 26 16.01 10.38 1.99
C ASP A 26 16.13 11.40 0.86
N GLU A 27 17.29 11.48 0.21
CA GLU A 27 17.53 12.37 -0.94
C GLU A 27 16.57 12.05 -2.09
N LYS A 28 16.39 10.76 -2.41
CA LYS A 28 15.48 10.32 -3.48
C LYS A 28 14.02 10.67 -3.18
N LEU A 29 13.59 10.53 -1.93
CA LEU A 29 12.22 10.87 -1.50
C LEU A 29 12.00 12.39 -1.51
N GLU A 30 12.99 13.17 -1.09
CA GLU A 30 12.93 14.63 -1.18
C GLU A 30 12.87 15.12 -2.63
N GLU A 31 13.68 14.54 -3.52
CA GLU A 31 13.63 14.80 -4.96
C GLU A 31 12.25 14.46 -5.54
N PHE A 32 11.72 13.28 -5.22
CA PHE A 32 10.39 12.86 -5.66
C PHE A 32 9.28 13.83 -5.19
N ASP A 33 9.31 14.24 -3.92
CA ASP A 33 8.33 15.16 -3.36
C ASP A 33 8.40 16.54 -4.05
N ASN A 34 9.61 17.02 -4.34
CA ASN A 34 9.83 18.26 -5.07
C ASN A 34 9.30 18.19 -6.50
N GLU A 35 9.58 17.11 -7.23
CA GLU A 35 9.05 16.90 -8.58
C GLU A 35 7.52 16.80 -8.60
N LEU A 36 6.94 16.03 -7.66
CA LEU A 36 5.49 15.87 -7.55
C LEU A 36 4.81 17.20 -7.23
N LYS A 37 5.40 17.99 -6.34
CA LYS A 37 4.92 19.35 -6.02
C LYS A 37 4.94 20.26 -7.24
N GLN A 38 6.03 20.29 -8.01
CA GLN A 38 6.10 21.08 -9.25
C GLN A 38 5.06 20.62 -10.28
N LEU A 39 4.90 19.30 -10.43
CA LEU A 39 3.93 18.72 -11.35
C LEU A 39 2.49 19.10 -10.99
N THR A 40 2.10 18.97 -9.73
CA THR A 40 0.75 19.34 -9.26
C THR A 40 0.48 20.84 -9.45
N GLN A 41 1.44 21.70 -9.13
CA GLN A 41 1.34 23.15 -9.34
C GLN A 41 1.11 23.53 -10.80
N LYS A 42 1.75 22.82 -11.75
CA LYS A 42 1.52 23.01 -13.20
C LYS A 42 0.06 22.82 -13.60
N PHE A 43 -0.69 21.99 -12.87
CA PHE A 43 -2.12 21.74 -13.10
C PHE A 43 -3.04 22.53 -12.18
N GLY A 44 -2.52 23.50 -11.41
CA GLY A 44 -3.29 24.26 -10.44
C GLY A 44 -3.77 23.43 -9.24
N ILE A 45 -3.12 22.29 -8.98
CA ILE A 45 -3.42 21.42 -7.84
C ILE A 45 -2.41 21.75 -6.74
N GLN A 46 -2.90 21.98 -5.52
CA GLN A 46 -2.05 22.21 -4.37
C GLN A 46 -1.76 20.89 -3.64
N LEU A 47 -0.49 20.50 -3.57
CA LEU A 47 -0.03 19.42 -2.70
C LEU A 47 0.14 19.95 -1.27
N ALA A 48 -0.62 19.40 -0.32
CA ALA A 48 -0.61 19.85 1.07
C ALA A 48 0.56 19.24 1.87
N CYS A 49 0.73 17.92 1.81
CA CYS A 49 1.80 17.18 2.44
C CYS A 49 2.00 15.81 1.76
N SER A 50 3.14 15.18 2.04
CA SER A 50 3.48 13.78 1.76
C SER A 50 3.82 13.09 3.09
N HIS A 51 3.65 11.77 3.15
CA HIS A 51 4.06 10.94 4.28
C HIS A 51 4.58 9.60 3.78
N THR A 52 5.73 9.18 4.30
CA THR A 52 6.34 7.89 3.99
C THR A 52 6.49 7.09 5.27
N ALA A 53 6.06 5.83 5.22
CA ALA A 53 6.22 4.86 6.30
C ALA A 53 6.75 3.54 5.73
N PHE A 54 7.58 2.85 6.51
CA PHE A 54 8.16 1.57 6.14
C PHE A 54 7.50 0.44 6.92
N PHE A 55 7.15 -0.65 6.21
CA PHE A 55 6.49 -1.82 6.79
C PHE A 55 7.31 -3.07 6.48
N GLY A 56 7.53 -3.90 7.49
CA GLY A 56 8.26 -5.16 7.32
C GLY A 56 7.45 -6.18 6.53
N ILE A 57 7.92 -6.54 5.33
CA ILE A 57 7.26 -7.50 4.43
C ILE A 57 7.00 -8.83 5.15
N GLU A 58 8.02 -9.38 5.80
CA GLU A 58 7.93 -10.66 6.51
C GLU A 58 6.98 -10.58 7.71
N LYS A 59 7.11 -9.51 8.52
CA LYS A 59 6.28 -9.29 9.71
C LYS A 59 4.78 -9.32 9.39
N TYR A 60 4.39 -8.72 8.27
CA TYR A 60 2.98 -8.62 7.87
C TYR A 60 2.55 -9.68 6.86
N ALA A 61 3.43 -10.64 6.51
CA ALA A 61 3.19 -11.63 5.47
C ALA A 61 2.77 -11.00 4.12
N ILE A 62 3.38 -9.87 3.76
CA ILE A 62 3.13 -9.19 2.49
C ILE A 62 3.77 -9.99 1.36
N THR A 63 3.04 -10.18 0.27
CA THR A 63 3.51 -10.87 -0.93
C THR A 63 2.74 -10.40 -2.16
N ASN A 64 3.05 -10.94 -3.34
CA ASN A 64 2.35 -10.62 -4.58
C ASN A 64 1.31 -11.70 -4.91
N CYS A 65 0.15 -11.25 -5.38
CA CYS A 65 -0.84 -12.13 -6.00
C CYS A 65 -0.25 -12.81 -7.23
N SER A 66 -0.27 -14.14 -7.25
CA SER A 66 0.24 -14.96 -8.35
C SER A 66 -0.51 -14.75 -9.68
N LYS A 67 -1.70 -14.14 -9.67
CA LYS A 67 -2.51 -13.89 -10.86
C LYS A 67 -2.34 -12.47 -11.43
N CYS A 68 -2.44 -11.44 -10.60
CA CYS A 68 -2.45 -10.05 -11.04
C CYS A 68 -1.23 -9.24 -10.60
N GLY A 69 -0.35 -9.83 -9.77
CA GLY A 69 0.86 -9.16 -9.27
C GLY A 69 0.62 -8.12 -8.17
N GLN A 70 -0.63 -7.81 -7.81
CA GLN A 70 -0.93 -6.85 -6.75
C GLN A 70 -0.31 -7.28 -5.41
N LEU A 71 0.15 -6.31 -4.62
CA LEU A 71 0.58 -6.56 -3.25
C LEU A 71 -0.63 -6.97 -2.40
N MET A 72 -0.42 -7.95 -1.55
CA MET A 72 -1.43 -8.38 -0.60
C MET A 72 -0.83 -8.95 0.68
N ILE A 73 -1.59 -8.89 1.77
CA ILE A 73 -1.32 -9.65 2.98
C ILE A 73 -1.90 -11.05 2.82
N ASN A 74 -1.08 -12.07 3.00
CA ASN A 74 -1.58 -13.42 3.11
C ASN A 74 -2.21 -13.62 4.50
N ARG A 75 -3.55 -13.58 4.56
CA ARG A 75 -4.36 -13.68 5.78
C ARG A 75 -4.36 -15.07 6.40
N ASP A 76 -3.95 -16.11 5.68
CA ASP A 76 -3.70 -17.42 6.30
C ASP A 76 -2.44 -17.40 7.19
N LYS A 77 -1.47 -16.54 6.86
CA LYS A 77 -0.21 -16.36 7.61
C LYS A 77 -0.27 -15.18 8.59
N ASN A 78 -1.07 -14.17 8.29
CA ASN A 78 -1.34 -13.03 9.14
C ASN A 78 -2.86 -12.78 9.26
N PRO A 79 -3.57 -13.57 10.10
CA PRO A 79 -5.04 -13.48 10.22
C PRO A 79 -5.55 -12.11 10.65
N THR A 80 -4.74 -11.36 11.40
CA THR A 80 -5.07 -10.04 11.93
C THR A 80 -4.84 -8.90 10.94
N GLY A 81 -4.14 -9.12 9.82
CA GLY A 81 -3.83 -8.07 8.86
C GLY A 81 -2.94 -6.97 9.47
N PHE A 82 -3.33 -5.71 9.32
CA PHE A 82 -2.62 -4.53 9.87
C PHE A 82 -3.10 -4.10 11.27
N ASP A 83 -3.68 -5.01 12.07
CA ASP A 83 -4.28 -4.67 13.38
C ASP A 83 -3.37 -3.80 14.28
N GLY A 84 -3.96 -2.79 14.92
CA GLY A 84 -3.28 -1.86 15.83
C GLY A 84 -2.58 -0.64 15.20
N ILE A 85 -2.67 -0.43 13.88
CA ILE A 85 -2.12 0.76 13.22
C ILE A 85 -3.28 1.67 12.78
N GLU A 86 -3.33 2.92 13.26
CA GLU A 86 -4.34 3.93 12.86
C GLU A 86 -4.29 4.31 11.35
N LEU A 87 -3.42 3.66 10.56
CA LEU A 87 -3.23 3.84 9.12
C LEU A 87 -3.84 2.71 8.27
N THR A 88 -4.56 1.77 8.88
CA THR A 88 -5.13 0.56 8.23
C THR A 88 -5.91 0.87 6.94
N ALA A 89 -6.80 1.86 6.97
CA ALA A 89 -7.68 2.14 5.84
C ALA A 89 -6.97 2.70 4.59
N GLU A 90 -5.81 3.36 4.74
CA GLU A 90 -5.08 3.92 3.59
C GLU A 90 -4.16 2.89 2.94
N LEU A 91 -3.60 1.99 3.74
CA LEU A 91 -2.73 0.90 3.26
C LEU A 91 -3.50 -0.12 2.41
N GLU A 92 -4.79 -0.33 2.68
CA GLU A 92 -5.67 -1.20 1.89
C GLU A 92 -5.80 -0.75 0.42
N TYR A 93 -5.53 0.52 0.09
CA TYR A 93 -5.48 0.99 -1.30
C TYR A 93 -4.21 0.58 -2.05
N VAL A 94 -3.19 0.07 -1.33
CA VAL A 94 -1.90 -0.36 -1.89
C VAL A 94 -1.69 -1.86 -1.72
N ILE A 95 -2.09 -2.40 -0.58
CA ILE A 95 -1.88 -3.78 -0.17
C ILE A 95 -3.24 -4.38 0.16
N HIS A 96 -3.72 -5.28 -0.71
CA HIS A 96 -5.01 -5.94 -0.53
C HIS A 96 -4.94 -7.03 0.55
N ASP A 97 -6.08 -7.51 0.99
CA ASP A 97 -6.14 -8.83 1.61
C ASP A 97 -5.94 -9.94 0.57
N GLY A 98 -5.62 -11.14 1.04
CA GLY A 98 -5.48 -12.31 0.21
C GLY A 98 -5.08 -13.54 1.00
N GLY A 99 -4.79 -14.62 0.31
CA GLY A 99 -4.39 -15.87 0.92
C GLY A 99 -4.28 -17.00 -0.09
N GLU A 100 -4.34 -18.23 0.40
CA GLU A 100 -4.06 -19.45 -0.34
C GLU A 100 -5.36 -20.11 -0.82
N TYR A 101 -5.45 -20.35 -2.13
CA TYR A 101 -6.54 -21.08 -2.75
C TYR A 101 -6.01 -21.97 -3.87
N ASP A 102 -6.29 -23.27 -3.79
CA ASP A 102 -5.87 -24.28 -4.77
C ASP A 102 -4.36 -24.23 -5.08
N GLY A 103 -3.55 -24.16 -4.02
CA GLY A 103 -2.08 -24.10 -4.12
C GLY A 103 -1.53 -22.77 -4.67
N ARG A 104 -2.37 -21.75 -4.85
CA ARG A 104 -1.98 -20.42 -5.32
C ARG A 104 -2.18 -19.36 -4.26
N VAL A 105 -1.30 -18.37 -4.29
CA VAL A 105 -1.33 -17.19 -3.44
C VAL A 105 -2.06 -16.08 -4.21
N LEU A 106 -3.25 -15.69 -3.78
CA LEU A 106 -4.16 -14.79 -4.51
C LEU A 106 -4.61 -13.62 -3.63
N CYS A 107 -4.69 -12.41 -4.19
CA CYS A 107 -5.36 -11.29 -3.53
C CYS A 107 -6.88 -11.50 -3.52
N GLU A 108 -7.58 -10.73 -2.69
CA GLU A 108 -9.03 -10.75 -2.48
C GLU A 108 -9.81 -10.67 -3.78
N ASP A 109 -9.43 -9.78 -4.70
CA ASP A 109 -10.09 -9.63 -6.00
C ASP A 109 -9.94 -10.86 -6.91
N CYS A 110 -8.85 -11.61 -6.73
CA CYS A 110 -8.56 -12.81 -7.51
C CYS A 110 -9.10 -14.09 -6.87
N LEU A 111 -9.46 -14.04 -5.59
CA LEU A 111 -10.05 -15.17 -4.87
C LEU A 111 -11.50 -15.41 -5.30
N PRO A 112 -11.96 -16.67 -5.24
CA PRO A 112 -13.38 -16.97 -5.31
C PRO A 112 -14.14 -16.19 -4.23
N LEU A 113 -15.34 -15.71 -4.54
CA LEU A 113 -16.15 -14.91 -3.62
C LEU A 113 -16.33 -15.57 -2.24
N THR A 114 -16.45 -16.89 -2.19
CA THR A 114 -16.62 -17.67 -0.95
C THR A 114 -15.37 -17.76 -0.07
N HIS A 115 -14.22 -17.27 -0.55
CA HIS A 115 -12.92 -17.32 0.13
C HIS A 115 -12.34 -15.91 0.38
N ARG A 116 -13.14 -14.86 0.17
CA ARG A 116 -12.71 -13.47 0.41
C ARG A 116 -12.93 -13.08 1.87
N TRP A 117 -11.93 -12.46 2.47
CA TRP A 117 -11.98 -11.91 3.83
C TRP A 117 -12.76 -10.58 3.84
N GLY A 118 -14.07 -10.66 3.69
CA GLY A 118 -14.92 -9.46 3.63
C GLY A 118 -16.37 -9.70 3.21
N TYR A 119 -16.69 -10.88 2.65
CA TYR A 119 -18.05 -11.24 2.21
C TYR A 119 -18.87 -12.00 3.27
N HIS A 120 -18.78 -11.56 4.52
CA HIS A 120 -19.78 -11.87 5.55
C HIS A 120 -20.36 -10.56 6.07
N SER A 121 -21.29 -9.99 5.29
CA SER A 121 -22.26 -9.00 5.73
C SER A 121 -23.66 -9.54 5.51
#